data_AF-A0A7S4J2S0-F1
#
_entry.id   AF-A0A7S4J2S0-F1
#
_cell.length_a   1.000
_cell.length_b   1.000
_cell.length_c   1.000
_cell.angle_alpha   90.00
_cell.angle_beta   90.00
_cell.angle_gamma   90.00
#
_symmetry.space_group_name_H-M   'P 1'
#
loop_
_entity.id
_entity.type
_entity.pdbx_description
1 polymer ?
#
loop_
_entity_poly.entity_id
_entity_poly.type
_entity_poly.pdbx_seq_one_letter_code
_entity_poly.pdbx_strand_id
1 'polypeptide(L)'
;GPIPTELGRLTNLDILNLNNNKLNGPIPTELGLLTNLVTLDLNINKLNGTIPPELGFLSNNLEYLLLEYNDLTGSMPAQVCNMLTSEGQLVHLTADCKEEVQCDEECCTLCYY
;
A
#
# COMPACT_ATOMS: atom_id res chain seq x y z
N GLY A 1 2.23 -17.26 -4.14
CA GLY A 1 1.22 -17.55 -3.10
C GLY A 1 0.80 -16.24 -2.48
N PRO A 2 -0.33 -16.20 -1.77
CA PRO A 2 -0.82 -14.95 -1.19
C PRO A 2 0.00 -14.47 -0.01
N ILE A 3 -0.13 -13.19 0.30
CA ILE A 3 0.36 -12.63 1.55
C ILE A 3 -0.51 -13.22 2.68
N PRO A 4 0.07 -13.89 3.68
CA PRO A 4 -0.69 -14.47 4.79
C PRO A 4 -1.26 -13.36 5.70
N THR A 5 -2.52 -13.50 6.11
CA THR A 5 -3.21 -12.54 6.98
C THR A 5 -2.56 -12.48 8.37
N GLU A 6 -1.88 -13.55 8.78
CA GLU A 6 -1.18 -13.65 10.06
C GLU A 6 -0.05 -12.62 10.21
N LEU A 7 0.46 -12.03 9.11
CA LEU A 7 1.43 -10.94 9.19
C LEU A 7 0.89 -9.73 9.95
N GLY A 8 -0.42 -9.49 9.93
CA GLY A 8 -1.06 -8.40 10.70
C GLY A 8 -0.91 -8.51 12.22
N ARG A 9 -0.42 -9.67 12.73
CA ARG A 9 -0.12 -9.86 14.15
C ARG A 9 1.25 -9.32 14.56
N LEU A 10 2.11 -8.93 13.61
CA LEU A 10 3.45 -8.42 13.86
C LEU A 10 3.42 -6.92 14.18
N THR A 11 2.60 -6.49 15.14
CA THR A 11 2.27 -5.07 15.37
C THR A 11 3.46 -4.18 15.74
N ASN A 12 4.62 -4.74 16.09
CA ASN A 12 5.85 -4.01 16.39
C ASN A 12 6.81 -3.92 15.19
N LEU A 13 6.34 -4.27 13.99
CA LEU A 13 7.15 -4.24 12.79
C LEU A 13 7.29 -2.80 12.28
N ASP A 14 8.53 -2.38 12.04
CA ASP A 14 8.83 -1.07 11.46
C ASP A 14 8.88 -1.12 9.93
N ILE A 15 9.36 -2.23 9.35
CA ILE A 15 9.55 -2.40 7.91
C ILE A 15 8.99 -3.74 7.47
N LEU A 16 8.07 -3.72 6.50
CA LEU A 16 7.62 -4.89 5.77
C LEU A 16 8.02 -4.73 4.30
N ASN A 17 9.13 -5.37 3.92
CA ASN A 17 9.57 -5.43 2.54
C ASN A 17 9.31 -6.82 1.96
N LEU A 18 8.40 -6.88 0.99
CA LEU A 18 8.03 -8.08 0.24
C LEU A 18 8.26 -7.90 -1.27
N ASN A 19 9.07 -6.92 -1.63
CA ASN A 19 9.24 -6.49 -3.00
C ASN A 19 9.91 -7.55 -3.89
N ASN A 20 9.78 -7.41 -5.21
CA ASN A 20 10.44 -8.26 -6.21
C ASN A 20 10.24 -9.77 -5.96
N ASN A 21 8.98 -10.17 -5.81
CA ASN A 21 8.58 -11.54 -5.59
C ASN A 21 7.52 -11.99 -6.61
N LYS A 22 6.97 -13.18 -6.39
CA LYS A 22 5.85 -13.73 -7.18
C LYS A 22 4.60 -13.89 -6.31
N LEU A 23 4.41 -12.98 -5.36
CA LEU A 23 3.21 -12.96 -4.51
C LEU A 23 1.99 -12.64 -5.36
N ASN A 24 0.84 -13.18 -5.00
CA ASN A 24 -0.39 -13.06 -5.78
C ASN A 24 -1.63 -12.97 -4.90
N GLY A 25 -2.79 -12.73 -5.48
CA GLY A 25 -4.00 -12.49 -4.69
C GLY A 25 -4.04 -11.07 -4.10
N PRO A 26 -5.03 -10.78 -3.25
CA PRO A 26 -5.25 -9.44 -2.72
C PRO A 26 -4.26 -9.06 -1.63
N ILE A 27 -4.10 -7.76 -1.41
CA ILE A 27 -3.46 -7.21 -0.22
C ILE A 27 -4.39 -7.48 0.97
N PRO A 28 -3.94 -8.18 2.04
CA PRO A 28 -4.75 -8.43 3.22
C PRO A 28 -5.08 -7.14 3.97
N THR A 29 -6.33 -6.99 4.41
CA THR A 29 -6.77 -5.83 5.22
C THR A 29 -6.06 -5.81 6.58
N GLU A 30 -5.61 -6.97 7.06
CA GLU A 30 -4.86 -7.13 8.31
C GLU A 30 -3.51 -6.41 8.32
N LEU A 31 -2.95 -6.06 7.15
CA LEU A 31 -1.76 -5.21 7.10
C LEU A 31 -2.01 -3.81 7.66
N GLY A 32 -3.27 -3.33 7.68
CA GLY A 32 -3.68 -2.10 8.35
C GLY A 32 -3.54 -2.13 9.88
N LEU A 33 -3.31 -3.30 10.48
CA LEU A 33 -3.08 -3.43 11.93
C LEU A 33 -1.63 -3.13 12.33
N LEU A 34 -0.71 -3.00 11.37
CA LEU A 34 0.71 -2.77 11.62
C LEU A 34 0.99 -1.28 11.90
N THR A 35 0.34 -0.70 12.89
CA THR A 35 0.35 0.76 13.11
C THR A 35 1.72 1.37 13.45
N ASN A 36 2.74 0.56 13.75
CA ASN A 36 4.13 0.99 13.93
C ASN A 36 4.94 0.96 12.64
N LEU A 37 4.36 0.55 11.52
CA LEU A 37 5.06 0.40 10.26
C LEU A 37 5.44 1.78 9.69
N VAL A 38 6.70 1.92 9.32
CA VAL A 38 7.29 3.07 8.63
C VAL A 38 7.37 2.83 7.12
N THR A 39 7.61 1.58 6.71
CA THR A 39 7.73 1.20 5.30
C THR A 39 6.94 -0.05 4.98
N LEU A 40 6.05 0.06 3.99
CA LEU A 40 5.36 -1.04 3.32
C LEU A 40 5.78 -1.07 1.86
N ASP A 41 6.65 -2.01 1.50
CA ASP A 41 7.13 -2.20 0.12
C ASP A 41 6.58 -3.51 -0.44
N LEU A 42 5.60 -3.38 -1.34
CA LEU A 42 4.93 -4.48 -2.03
C LEU A 42 5.18 -4.47 -3.54
N ASN A 43 6.09 -3.62 -4.03
CA ASN A 43 6.27 -3.42 -5.45
C ASN A 43 6.82 -4.69 -6.16
N ILE A 44 6.67 -4.76 -7.48
CA ILE A 44 7.20 -5.83 -8.33
C ILE A 44 6.71 -7.21 -7.85
N ASN A 45 5.40 -7.41 -7.90
CA ASN A 45 4.72 -8.66 -7.55
C ASN A 45 3.57 -8.93 -8.55
N LYS A 46 2.65 -9.83 -8.21
CA LYS A 46 1.42 -10.12 -8.97
C LYS A 46 0.18 -9.97 -8.09
N LEU A 47 0.22 -9.04 -7.15
CA LEU A 47 -0.91 -8.75 -6.26
C LEU A 47 -2.05 -8.17 -7.09
N ASN A 48 -3.29 -8.53 -6.77
CA ASN A 48 -4.46 -8.17 -7.56
C ASN A 48 -5.63 -7.70 -6.68
N GLY A 49 -6.75 -7.35 -7.30
CA GLY A 49 -7.88 -6.75 -6.58
C GLY A 49 -7.62 -5.29 -6.21
N THR A 50 -8.35 -4.77 -5.23
CA THR A 50 -8.30 -3.36 -4.84
C THR A 50 -7.32 -3.09 -3.70
N ILE A 51 -6.83 -1.86 -3.59
CA ILE A 51 -6.07 -1.39 -2.43
C ILE A 51 -7.03 -1.28 -1.23
N PRO A 52 -6.75 -1.93 -0.08
CA PRO A 52 -7.62 -1.85 1.08
C PRO A 52 -7.61 -0.46 1.73
N PRO A 53 -8.77 0.16 2.02
CA PRO A 53 -8.83 1.41 2.77
C PRO A 53 -8.25 1.29 4.18
N GLU A 54 -8.18 0.09 4.75
CA GLU A 54 -7.58 -0.21 6.06
C GLU A 54 -6.08 0.14 6.13
N LEU A 55 -5.38 0.22 4.99
CA LEU A 55 -4.00 0.74 4.97
C LEU A 55 -3.93 2.20 5.46
N GLY A 56 -5.05 2.94 5.40
CA GLY A 56 -5.16 4.27 6.00
C GLY A 56 -4.98 4.31 7.52
N PHE A 57 -5.14 3.18 8.22
CA PHE A 57 -4.89 3.11 9.67
C PHE A 57 -3.40 3.22 10.03
N LEU A 58 -2.52 3.14 9.03
CA LEU A 58 -1.08 3.30 9.17
C LEU A 58 -0.63 4.77 9.16
N SER A 59 -1.56 5.73 9.02
CA SER A 59 -1.30 7.17 8.85
C SER A 59 -0.38 7.80 9.90
N ASN A 60 -0.36 7.26 11.12
CA ASN A 60 0.41 7.80 12.23
C ASN A 60 1.94 7.62 12.07
N ASN A 61 2.40 6.60 11.34
CA ASN A 61 3.83 6.28 11.26
C ASN A 61 4.34 5.93 9.86
N LEU A 62 3.45 5.57 8.92
CA LEU A 62 3.87 5.11 7.61
C LEU A 62 4.39 6.28 6.76
N GLU A 63 5.65 6.18 6.34
CA GLU A 63 6.33 7.17 5.50
C GLU A 63 6.42 6.72 4.04
N TYR A 64 6.47 5.41 3.79
CA TYR A 64 6.66 4.80 2.47
C TYR A 64 5.63 3.71 2.20
N LEU A 65 4.85 3.89 1.14
CA LEU A 65 3.90 2.91 0.61
C LEU A 65 4.16 2.69 -0.88
N LEU A 66 4.78 1.56 -1.22
CA LEU A 66 5.21 1.24 -2.58
C LEU A 66 4.40 0.06 -3.16
N LEU A 67 3.60 0.32 -4.19
CA LEU A 67 2.60 -0.61 -4.73
C LEU A 67 2.73 -0.88 -6.23
N GLU A 68 3.61 -0.18 -6.94
CA GLU A 68 3.80 -0.28 -8.39
C GLU A 68 4.26 -1.67 -8.84
N TYR A 69 4.15 -1.91 -10.14
CA TYR A 69 4.42 -3.19 -10.78
C TYR A 69 3.64 -4.35 -10.15
N ASN A 70 2.30 -4.19 -10.08
CA ASN A 70 1.35 -5.22 -9.65
C ASN A 70 0.11 -5.29 -10.57
N ASP A 71 -0.73 -6.30 -10.36
CA ASP A 71 -2.00 -6.51 -11.06
C ASP A 71 -3.21 -5.90 -10.31
N LEU A 72 -2.96 -4.94 -9.42
CA LEU A 72 -3.96 -4.22 -8.63
C LEU A 72 -4.92 -3.44 -9.55
N THR A 73 -6.13 -3.16 -9.07
CA THR A 73 -7.22 -2.54 -9.86
C THR A 73 -8.04 -1.61 -8.97
N GLY A 74 -8.81 -0.71 -9.60
CA GLY A 74 -9.66 0.24 -8.89
C GLY A 74 -8.88 1.39 -8.27
N SER A 75 -9.63 2.42 -7.88
CA SER A 75 -9.07 3.71 -7.43
C SER A 75 -8.37 3.63 -6.08
N MET A 76 -7.40 4.52 -5.87
CA MET A 76 -6.77 4.69 -4.56
C MET A 76 -7.83 5.10 -3.52
N PRO A 77 -7.91 4.42 -2.35
CA PRO A 77 -8.89 4.79 -1.32
C PRO A 77 -8.58 6.17 -0.74
N ALA A 78 -9.61 6.97 -0.49
CA ALA A 78 -9.46 8.29 0.13
C ALA A 78 -8.73 8.24 1.49
N GLN A 79 -8.89 7.15 2.25
CA GLN A 79 -8.18 6.90 3.51
C GLN A 79 -6.67 6.87 3.32
N VAL A 80 -6.20 6.31 2.19
CA VAL A 80 -4.78 6.26 1.83
C VAL A 80 -4.33 7.62 1.29
N CYS A 81 -5.13 8.25 0.43
CA CYS A 81 -4.86 9.60 -0.08
C CYS A 81 -4.66 10.63 1.03
N ASN A 82 -5.51 10.58 2.06
CA ASN A 82 -5.48 11.52 3.17
C ASN A 82 -4.19 11.41 4.02
N MET A 83 -3.42 10.33 3.88
CA MET A 83 -2.13 10.17 4.56
C MET A 83 -1.05 11.13 4.02
N LEU A 84 -1.23 11.67 2.81
CA LEU A 84 -0.33 12.68 2.23
C LEU A 84 -0.60 14.11 2.74
N THR A 85 -1.65 14.30 3.56
CA THR A 85 -1.96 15.61 4.15
C THR A 85 -1.08 15.90 5.35
N SER A 86 -1.14 17.14 5.89
CA SER A 86 -0.37 17.55 7.08
C SER A 86 -0.67 16.74 8.35
N GLU A 87 -1.74 15.94 8.35
CA GLU A 87 -2.12 15.08 9.48
C GLU A 87 -1.50 13.67 9.39
N GLY A 88 -0.95 13.28 8.24
CA GLY A 88 -0.27 12.00 8.03
C GLY A 88 1.25 12.14 7.95
N GLN A 89 1.95 11.00 8.01
CA GLN A 89 3.41 10.93 7.83
C GLN A 89 3.83 10.46 6.42
N LEU A 90 2.89 10.17 5.51
CA LEU A 90 3.22 9.53 4.25
C LEU A 90 3.97 10.51 3.35
N VAL A 91 5.22 10.16 3.03
CA VAL A 91 6.11 10.98 2.18
C VAL A 91 6.08 10.45 0.75
N HIS A 92 6.04 9.13 0.60
CA HIS A 92 6.10 8.47 -0.70
C HIS A 92 4.99 7.45 -0.85
N LEU A 93 4.09 7.74 -1.79
CA LEU A 93 3.08 6.81 -2.29
C LEU A 93 3.29 6.58 -3.78
N THR A 94 3.55 5.32 -4.14
CA THR A 94 3.76 4.91 -5.54
C THR A 94 2.81 3.78 -5.92
N ALA A 95 2.18 3.88 -7.09
CA ALA A 95 1.40 2.81 -7.69
C ALA A 95 1.36 2.94 -9.23
N ASP A 96 0.77 1.93 -9.89
CA ASP A 96 0.66 1.89 -11.35
C ASP A 96 -0.43 2.82 -11.89
N CYS A 97 -0.22 3.39 -13.08
CA CYS A 97 -1.19 4.16 -13.84
C CYS A 97 -2.04 3.21 -14.69
N LYS A 98 -3.29 2.94 -14.31
CA LYS A 98 -4.23 2.09 -15.08
C LYS A 98 -5.43 2.89 -15.60
N GLU A 99 -6.02 2.44 -16.70
CA GLU A 99 -7.11 3.14 -17.42
C GLU A 99 -8.38 3.35 -16.56
N GLU A 100 -8.62 2.52 -15.54
CA GLU A 100 -9.76 2.64 -14.59
C GLU A 100 -9.34 3.23 -13.22
N VAL A 101 -8.12 3.77 -13.17
CA VAL A 101 -7.37 4.58 -12.17
C VAL A 101 -6.89 3.86 -10.91
N GLN A 102 -5.60 4.03 -10.60
CA GLN A 102 -4.93 3.53 -9.39
C GLN A 102 -3.98 4.57 -8.75
N CYS A 103 -3.62 5.62 -9.47
CA CYS A 103 -3.07 6.86 -8.94
C CYS A 103 -3.72 8.02 -9.70
N ASP A 104 -4.53 8.83 -9.02
CA ASP A 104 -5.03 10.09 -9.59
C ASP A 104 -4.02 11.22 -9.37
N GLU A 105 -4.26 12.37 -10.01
CA GLU A 105 -3.35 13.53 -9.97
C GLU A 105 -3.15 14.12 -8.55
N GLU A 106 -4.01 13.79 -7.59
CA GLU A 106 -4.00 14.38 -6.25
C GLU A 106 -3.52 13.41 -5.15
N CYS A 107 -3.50 12.11 -5.42
CA CYS A 107 -3.35 11.08 -4.39
C CYS A 107 -2.04 10.28 -4.45
N CYS A 108 -1.21 10.40 -5.49
CA CYS A 108 0.09 9.71 -5.52
C CYS A 108 1.27 10.66 -5.69
N THR A 109 2.38 10.34 -5.02
CA THR A 109 3.64 11.07 -5.18
C THR A 109 4.31 10.75 -6.51
N LEU A 110 4.18 9.51 -7.00
CA LEU A 110 4.69 9.07 -8.29
C LEU A 110 3.81 7.96 -8.89
N CYS A 111 3.57 8.06 -10.19
CA CYS A 111 2.77 7.09 -10.95
C CYS A 111 3.66 6.37 -11.98
N TYR A 112 3.54 5.05 -12.10
CA TYR A 112 4.34 4.20 -12.99
C TYR A 112 3.51 3.63 -14.15
N TYR A 113 4.08 3.64 -15.36
CA TYR A 113 3.44 3.12 -16.58
C TYR A 113 4.04 1.78 -17.04
#